data_AF-A0A2W4LGN4-F1
#
_entry.id   AF-A0A2W4LGN4-F1
#
_cell.length_a   1.000
_cell.length_b   1.000
_cell.length_c   1.000
_cell.angle_alpha   90.00
_cell.angle_beta   90.00
_cell.angle_gamma   90.00
#
_symmetry.space_group_name_H-M   'P 1'
#
loop_
_entity.id
_entity.type
_entity.pdbx_description
1 polymer ?
#
loop_
_entity_poly.entity_id
_entity_poly.type
_entity_poly.pdbx_seq_one_letter_code
_entity_poly.pdbx_strand_id
1 'polypeptide(L)'
;MENELEVPSGAPLAVWEWLCGAGRDTIRLAVIGRIPGEEVLRRALDVLRDPQAGDDLQELAETVVAHATDLSIVTDDTIRALLDGEPGPARAGRLTSILESLHTNRGIPSALLRELRDRWARSPHVHLRVEAVTVAGLLPGLDIAFATKMLDDPSPKVRSAAIDLLEQADSVGRAEALRLLRDRLQLEEHTRVRSDIYFAVGSLTRARRSPATVAGSDREDPNPDER
;
A
#
# COMPACT_ATOMS: atom_id res chain seq x y z
N MET A 1 -15.13 -19.72 -25.41
CA MET A 1 -14.16 -20.81 -25.55
C MET A 1 -12.99 -20.42 -24.66
N GLU A 2 -13.04 -20.84 -23.40
CA GLU A 2 -11.90 -20.71 -22.49
C GLU A 2 -10.84 -21.69 -23.02
N ASN A 3 -9.79 -21.16 -23.67
CA ASN A 3 -8.57 -21.93 -23.80
C ASN A 3 -8.01 -22.02 -22.39
N GLU A 4 -8.19 -23.18 -21.75
CA GLU A 4 -7.42 -23.53 -20.57
C GLU A 4 -5.94 -23.43 -20.95
N LEU A 5 -5.30 -22.35 -20.49
CA LEU A 5 -3.88 -22.13 -20.67
C LEU A 5 -3.15 -23.19 -19.85
N GLU A 6 -2.63 -24.20 -20.54
CA GLU A 6 -1.75 -25.20 -19.92
C GLU A 6 -0.44 -24.52 -19.52
N VAL A 7 -0.37 -24.10 -18.25
CA VAL A 7 0.89 -23.70 -17.62
C VAL A 7 1.82 -24.92 -17.68
N PRO A 8 3.06 -24.78 -18.21
CA PRO A 8 3.98 -25.90 -18.29
C PRO A 8 4.17 -26.54 -16.91
N SER A 9 3.76 -27.80 -16.77
CA SER A 9 4.12 -28.60 -15.60
C SER A 9 5.57 -29.04 -15.76
N GLY A 10 6.51 -28.31 -15.17
CA GLY A 10 7.94 -28.56 -15.42
C GLY A 10 8.89 -27.77 -14.52
N ALA A 11 10.16 -27.74 -14.90
CA ALA A 11 11.22 -27.04 -14.19
C ALA A 11 10.88 -25.54 -14.03
N PRO A 12 11.16 -24.90 -12.87
CA PRO A 12 10.86 -23.49 -12.62
C PRO A 12 11.32 -22.51 -13.70
N LEU A 13 12.43 -22.82 -14.38
CA LEU A 13 12.95 -22.02 -15.49
C LEU A 13 12.03 -22.01 -16.71
N ALA A 14 11.43 -23.15 -17.06
CA ALA A 14 10.48 -23.24 -18.17
C ALA A 14 9.19 -22.46 -17.88
N VAL A 15 8.79 -22.40 -16.60
CA VAL A 15 7.65 -21.58 -16.17
C VAL A 15 7.99 -20.09 -16.29
N TRP A 16 9.18 -19.67 -15.87
CA TRP A 16 9.61 -18.28 -16.01
C TRP A 16 9.74 -17.84 -17.47
N GLU A 17 10.35 -18.67 -18.32
CA GLU A 17 10.46 -18.40 -19.76
C GLU A 17 9.09 -18.34 -20.45
N TRP A 18 8.17 -19.23 -20.06
CA TRP A 18 6.78 -19.18 -20.52
C TRP A 18 6.07 -17.91 -20.08
N LEU A 19 6.25 -17.47 -18.82
CA LEU A 19 5.67 -16.22 -18.32
C LEU A 19 6.21 -15.00 -19.09
N CYS A 20 7.51 -14.96 -19.40
CA CYS A 20 8.11 -13.89 -20.21
C CYS A 20 7.58 -13.87 -21.64
N GLY A 21 7.21 -15.01 -22.21
CA GLY A 21 6.64 -15.12 -23.56
C GLY A 21 5.12 -14.93 -23.62
N ALA A 22 4.43 -15.06 -22.50
CA ALA A 22 2.99 -14.90 -22.39
C ALA A 22 2.59 -13.41 -22.31
N GLY A 23 1.55 -13.01 -23.06
CA GLY A 23 1.02 -11.65 -22.98
C GLY A 23 0.40 -11.31 -21.62
N ARG A 24 0.20 -10.02 -21.34
CA ARG A 24 -0.24 -9.49 -20.03
C ARG A 24 -1.51 -10.15 -19.45
N ASP A 25 -2.53 -10.40 -20.27
CA ASP A 25 -3.80 -11.00 -19.81
C ASP A 25 -3.67 -12.48 -19.44
N THR A 26 -2.71 -13.18 -20.04
CA THR A 26 -2.40 -14.59 -19.78
C THR A 26 -1.69 -14.78 -18.44
N ILE A 27 -0.85 -13.81 -18.06
CA ILE A 27 -0.08 -13.81 -16.80
C ILE A 27 -0.99 -13.72 -15.58
N ARG A 28 -2.00 -12.83 -15.59
CA ARG A 28 -2.93 -12.68 -14.47
C ARG A 28 -3.68 -13.99 -14.18
N LEU A 29 -4.09 -14.70 -15.23
CA LEU A 29 -4.83 -15.96 -15.09
C LEU A 29 -3.94 -17.12 -14.60
N ALA A 30 -2.68 -17.19 -15.03
CA ALA A 30 -1.74 -18.22 -14.60
C ALA A 30 -1.31 -18.05 -13.12
N VAL A 31 -1.01 -16.81 -12.71
CA VAL A 31 -0.50 -16.49 -11.38
C VAL A 31 -1.59 -16.59 -10.29
N ILE A 32 -2.87 -16.36 -10.62
CA ILE A 32 -4.00 -16.56 -9.71
C ILE A 32 -4.26 -18.05 -9.40
N GLY A 33 -3.79 -18.96 -10.27
CA GLY A 33 -4.13 -20.39 -10.21
C GLY A 33 -3.05 -21.31 -9.68
N ARG A 34 -1.77 -21.13 -10.06
CA ARG A 34 -0.64 -22.01 -9.69
C ARG A 34 0.70 -21.39 -10.10
N ILE A 35 1.69 -21.50 -9.19
CA ILE A 35 3.14 -21.20 -9.30
C ILE A 35 3.52 -19.76 -8.85
N PRO A 36 4.40 -19.61 -7.83
CA PRO A 36 5.84 -19.83 -7.99
C PRO A 36 6.50 -20.71 -6.94
N GLY A 37 7.21 -21.75 -7.39
CA GLY A 37 8.28 -22.36 -6.60
C GLY A 37 9.42 -21.36 -6.39
N GLU A 38 10.25 -21.61 -5.38
CA GLU A 38 11.32 -20.74 -4.88
C GLU A 38 12.16 -20.03 -5.97
N GLU A 39 12.50 -20.73 -7.05
CA GLU A 39 13.33 -20.19 -8.12
C GLU A 39 12.61 -19.13 -8.98
N VAL A 40 11.29 -19.24 -9.20
CA VAL A 40 10.54 -18.23 -9.96
C VAL A 40 10.46 -16.91 -9.17
N LEU A 41 10.25 -17.02 -7.85
CA LEU A 41 10.28 -15.86 -6.96
C LEU A 41 11.67 -15.21 -6.93
N ARG A 42 12.74 -16.01 -6.90
CA ARG A 42 14.11 -15.49 -6.99
C ARG A 42 14.34 -14.67 -8.26
N ARG A 43 13.88 -15.17 -9.43
CA ARG A 43 14.00 -14.44 -10.71
C ARG A 43 13.18 -13.16 -10.74
N ALA A 44 11.96 -13.18 -10.20
CA ALA A 44 11.18 -11.96 -10.06
C ALA A 44 11.92 -10.91 -9.21
N LEU A 45 12.49 -11.30 -8.07
CA LEU A 45 13.28 -10.41 -7.22
C LEU A 45 14.52 -9.85 -7.95
N ASP A 46 15.19 -10.65 -8.78
CA ASP A 46 16.34 -10.19 -9.57
C ASP A 46 15.92 -9.17 -10.64
N VAL A 47 14.79 -9.38 -11.32
CA VAL A 47 14.22 -8.40 -12.26
C VAL A 47 13.85 -7.09 -11.56
N LEU A 48 13.23 -7.18 -10.39
CA LEU A 48 12.87 -5.98 -9.63
C LEU A 48 14.11 -5.19 -9.19
N ARG A 49 15.22 -5.87 -8.91
CA ARG A 49 16.50 -5.22 -8.59
C ARG A 49 17.16 -4.58 -9.81
N ASP A 50 16.93 -5.09 -11.00
CA ASP A 50 17.52 -4.56 -12.23
C ASP A 50 16.79 -3.26 -12.68
N PRO A 51 17.42 -2.08 -12.62
CA PRO A 51 16.81 -0.85 -13.12
C PRO A 51 16.68 -0.79 -14.65
N GLN A 52 17.35 -1.67 -15.39
CA GLN A 52 17.30 -1.73 -16.85
C GLN A 52 16.26 -2.71 -17.38
N ALA A 53 15.63 -3.52 -16.52
CA ALA A 53 14.55 -4.39 -16.96
C ALA A 53 13.36 -3.56 -17.45
N GLY A 54 12.82 -3.94 -18.61
CA GLY A 54 11.70 -3.25 -19.25
C GLY A 54 10.43 -3.28 -18.38
N ASP A 55 9.54 -2.31 -18.59
CA ASP A 55 8.33 -2.15 -17.77
C ASP A 55 7.44 -3.39 -17.76
N ASP A 56 7.33 -4.13 -18.87
CA ASP A 56 6.56 -5.39 -18.93
C ASP A 56 7.14 -6.47 -17.99
N LEU A 57 8.47 -6.58 -17.92
CA LEU A 57 9.15 -7.53 -17.04
C LEU A 57 9.04 -7.11 -15.57
N GLN A 58 9.11 -5.81 -15.29
CA GLN A 58 8.87 -5.26 -13.95
C GLN A 58 7.45 -5.57 -13.47
N GLU A 59 6.43 -5.33 -14.31
CA GLU A 59 5.02 -5.61 -13.99
C GLU A 59 4.77 -7.11 -13.76
N LEU A 60 5.38 -7.98 -14.57
CA LEU A 60 5.35 -9.43 -14.34
C LEU A 60 5.98 -9.79 -12.99
N ALA A 61 7.16 -9.27 -12.70
CA ALA A 61 7.86 -9.58 -11.46
C ALA A 61 7.10 -9.09 -10.22
N GLU A 62 6.47 -7.91 -10.29
CA GLU A 62 5.54 -7.40 -9.27
C GLU A 62 4.38 -8.36 -9.05
N THR A 63 3.76 -8.82 -10.13
CA THR A 63 2.62 -9.75 -10.08
C THR A 63 3.01 -11.07 -9.43
N VAL A 64 4.20 -11.60 -9.76
CA VAL A 64 4.74 -12.82 -9.17
C VAL A 64 4.99 -12.65 -7.67
N VAL A 65 5.61 -11.55 -7.24
CA VAL A 65 5.88 -11.30 -5.82
C VAL A 65 4.59 -11.11 -5.02
N ALA A 66 3.61 -10.38 -5.58
CA ALA A 66 2.34 -10.10 -4.90
C ALA A 66 1.48 -11.34 -4.65
N HIS A 67 1.60 -12.37 -5.49
CA HIS A 67 0.81 -13.61 -5.41
C HIS A 67 1.64 -14.84 -4.99
N ALA A 68 2.90 -14.65 -4.61
CA ALA A 68 3.73 -15.73 -4.14
C ALA A 68 3.17 -16.32 -2.84
N THR A 69 2.94 -17.64 -2.84
CA THR A 69 2.41 -18.37 -1.68
C THR A 69 3.49 -18.76 -0.67
N ASP A 70 4.74 -18.85 -1.11
CA ASP A 70 5.91 -19.07 -0.27
C ASP A 70 6.88 -17.90 -0.42
N LEU A 71 7.04 -17.14 0.67
CA LEU A 71 7.93 -15.98 0.77
C LEU A 71 9.16 -16.26 1.65
N SER A 72 9.49 -17.53 1.92
CA SER A 72 10.58 -17.93 2.82
C SER A 72 11.95 -17.38 2.42
N ILE A 73 12.19 -17.18 1.12
CA ILE A 73 13.45 -16.58 0.60
C ILE A 73 13.48 -15.05 0.64
N VAL A 74 12.32 -14.40 0.87
CA VAL A 74 12.27 -12.96 1.05
C VAL A 74 12.69 -12.68 2.48
N THR A 75 13.94 -12.26 2.68
CA THR A 75 14.46 -11.83 3.98
C THR A 75 14.36 -10.32 4.14
N ASP A 76 14.68 -9.81 5.32
CA ASP A 76 14.78 -8.36 5.56
C ASP A 76 15.89 -7.74 4.70
N ASP A 77 16.99 -8.46 4.46
CA ASP A 77 18.07 -8.02 3.58
C ASP A 77 17.65 -8.05 2.11
N THR A 78 16.78 -8.99 1.72
CA THR A 78 16.16 -8.99 0.39
C THR A 78 15.37 -7.69 0.17
N ILE A 79 14.57 -7.28 1.16
CA ILE A 79 13.79 -6.03 1.12
C ILE A 79 14.71 -4.81 1.09
N ARG A 80 15.76 -4.77 1.93
CA ARG A 80 16.72 -3.67 1.93
C ARG A 80 17.40 -3.51 0.57
N ALA A 81 17.87 -4.61 -0.01
CA ALA A 81 18.52 -4.61 -1.31
C ALA A 81 17.57 -4.16 -2.44
N LEU A 82 16.30 -4.55 -2.36
CA LEU A 82 15.29 -4.14 -3.34
C LEU A 82 15.04 -2.62 -3.29
N LEU A 83 15.03 -2.05 -2.08
CA LEU A 83 14.75 -0.63 -1.82
C LEU A 83 16.00 0.22 -1.72
N ASP A 84 17.15 -0.30 -2.11
CA ASP A 84 18.42 0.42 -2.00
C ASP A 84 18.49 1.59 -3.01
N GLY A 85 19.18 2.65 -2.60
CA GLY A 85 19.33 3.87 -3.39
C GLY A 85 18.08 4.79 -3.43
N GLU A 86 18.06 5.67 -4.44
CA GLU A 86 17.03 6.68 -4.63
C GLU A 86 16.32 6.47 -5.98
N PRO A 87 15.28 5.59 -6.04
CA PRO A 87 14.60 5.28 -7.28
C PRO A 87 13.88 6.51 -7.85
N GLY A 88 13.73 6.57 -9.17
CA GLY A 88 12.90 7.58 -9.82
C GLY A 88 11.41 7.44 -9.47
N PRO A 89 10.56 8.42 -9.79
CA PRO A 89 9.16 8.48 -9.32
C PRO A 89 8.33 7.23 -9.61
N ALA A 90 8.36 6.72 -10.85
CA ALA A 90 7.59 5.53 -11.23
C ALA A 90 8.05 4.28 -10.47
N ARG A 91 9.37 4.12 -10.32
CA ARG A 91 9.95 2.98 -9.59
C ARG A 91 9.68 3.08 -8.09
N ALA A 92 9.72 4.27 -7.51
CA ALA A 92 9.43 4.47 -6.09
C ALA A 92 8.01 3.99 -5.73
N GLY A 93 6.99 4.40 -6.50
CA GLY A 93 5.61 3.95 -6.27
C GLY A 93 5.44 2.44 -6.44
N ARG A 94 6.07 1.84 -7.46
CA ARG A 94 6.06 0.38 -7.66
C ARG A 94 6.70 -0.37 -6.49
N LEU A 95 7.83 0.11 -6.02
CA LEU A 95 8.54 -0.44 -4.86
C LEU A 95 7.71 -0.35 -3.58
N THR A 96 6.96 0.73 -3.37
CA THR A 96 5.99 0.84 -2.28
C THR A 96 4.90 -0.21 -2.41
N SER A 97 4.26 -0.37 -3.58
CA SER A 97 3.22 -1.40 -3.79
C SER A 97 3.72 -2.83 -3.53
N ILE A 98 4.97 -3.12 -3.90
CA ILE A 98 5.61 -4.40 -3.57
C ILE A 98 5.78 -4.53 -2.05
N LEU A 99 6.22 -3.47 -1.38
CA LEU A 99 6.37 -3.47 0.08
C LEU A 99 5.03 -3.71 0.79
N GLU A 100 3.93 -3.10 0.32
CA GLU A 100 2.58 -3.34 0.83
C GLU A 100 2.16 -4.80 0.68
N SER A 101 2.40 -5.37 -0.50
CA SER A 101 2.08 -6.78 -0.79
C SER A 101 2.89 -7.74 0.08
N LEU A 102 4.19 -7.49 0.21
CA LEU A 102 5.07 -8.26 1.08
C LEU A 102 4.70 -8.11 2.56
N HIS A 103 4.32 -6.91 3.00
CA HIS A 103 3.85 -6.69 4.37
C HIS A 103 2.57 -7.46 4.65
N THR A 104 1.62 -7.45 3.72
CA THR A 104 0.35 -8.17 3.83
C THR A 104 0.56 -9.69 3.88
N ASN A 105 1.44 -10.23 3.02
CA ASN A 105 1.61 -11.68 2.87
C ASN A 105 2.62 -12.30 3.85
N ARG A 106 3.68 -11.57 4.22
CA ARG A 106 4.79 -12.07 5.08
C ARG A 106 4.81 -11.44 6.48
N GLY A 107 4.27 -10.23 6.64
CA GLY A 107 4.43 -9.46 7.87
C GLY A 107 5.83 -8.87 8.01
N ILE A 108 6.06 -7.71 7.39
CA ILE A 108 7.34 -7.00 7.54
C ILE A 108 7.43 -6.37 8.94
N PRO A 109 8.53 -6.56 9.69
CA PRO A 109 8.70 -5.97 11.01
C PRO A 109 8.58 -4.44 11.00
N SER A 110 7.85 -3.88 11.97
CA SER A 110 7.70 -2.41 12.08
C SER A 110 9.02 -1.67 12.22
N ALA A 111 10.06 -2.30 12.76
CA ALA A 111 11.40 -1.71 12.83
C ALA A 111 11.98 -1.46 11.43
N LEU A 112 11.85 -2.41 10.51
CA LEU A 112 12.29 -2.27 9.13
C LEU A 112 11.44 -1.24 8.37
N LEU A 113 10.11 -1.25 8.55
CA LEU A 113 9.24 -0.24 7.94
C LEU A 113 9.61 1.18 8.41
N ARG A 114 9.89 1.38 9.71
CA ARG A 114 10.37 2.68 10.23
C ARG A 114 11.72 3.07 9.65
N GLU A 115 12.67 2.14 9.55
CA GLU A 115 13.98 2.35 8.92
C GLU A 115 13.83 2.88 7.49
N LEU A 116 13.02 2.20 6.67
CA LEU A 116 12.77 2.55 5.27
C LEU A 116 12.05 3.90 5.13
N ARG A 117 10.98 4.09 5.91
CA ARG A 117 10.23 5.35 6.01
C ARG A 117 11.15 6.51 6.33
N ASP A 118 11.95 6.40 7.40
CA ASP A 118 12.78 7.50 7.88
C ASP A 118 13.95 7.81 6.93
N ARG A 119 14.41 6.81 6.17
CA ARG A 119 15.36 7.01 5.08
C ARG A 119 14.76 7.83 3.95
N TRP A 120 13.61 7.41 3.41
CA TRP A 120 12.96 8.10 2.30
C TRP A 120 12.41 9.49 2.68
N ALA A 121 11.92 9.66 3.91
CA ALA A 121 11.46 10.95 4.44
C ALA A 121 12.58 12.00 4.56
N ARG A 122 13.85 11.59 4.51
CA ARG A 122 15.02 12.49 4.52
C ARG A 122 15.59 12.76 3.12
N SER A 123 15.05 12.12 2.09
CA SER A 123 15.55 12.30 0.73
C SER A 123 15.32 13.73 0.22
N PRO A 124 16.24 14.31 -0.56
CA PRO A 124 15.99 15.57 -1.27
C PRO A 124 14.81 15.46 -2.25
N HIS A 125 14.48 14.24 -2.70
CA HIS A 125 13.46 13.99 -3.70
C HIS A 125 12.05 13.95 -3.12
N VAL A 126 11.18 14.83 -3.64
CA VAL A 126 9.78 14.95 -3.20
C VAL A 126 9.02 13.64 -3.33
N HIS A 127 9.21 12.89 -4.42
CA HIS A 127 8.48 11.64 -4.64
C HIS A 127 8.84 10.57 -3.61
N LEU A 128 10.10 10.47 -3.19
CA LEU A 128 10.49 9.55 -2.11
C LEU A 128 9.90 9.96 -0.76
N ARG A 129 9.82 11.26 -0.47
CA ARG A 129 9.16 11.73 0.76
C ARG A 129 7.65 11.48 0.74
N VAL A 130 7.00 11.52 -0.42
CA VAL A 130 5.60 11.06 -0.58
C VAL A 130 5.50 9.57 -0.29
N GLU A 131 6.34 8.74 -0.91
CA GLU A 131 6.33 7.29 -0.65
C GLU A 131 6.64 6.94 0.81
N ALA A 132 7.50 7.72 1.49
CA ALA A 132 7.73 7.56 2.91
C ALA A 132 6.45 7.70 3.73
N VAL A 133 5.53 8.59 3.34
CA VAL A 133 4.23 8.71 3.99
C VAL A 133 3.38 7.47 3.77
N THR A 134 3.37 6.92 2.56
CA THR A 134 2.69 5.66 2.25
C THR A 134 3.24 4.50 3.10
N VAL A 135 4.57 4.37 3.20
CA VAL A 135 5.22 3.36 4.05
C VAL A 135 4.84 3.55 5.53
N ALA A 136 4.65 4.80 5.98
CA ALA A 136 4.19 5.07 7.35
C ALA A 136 2.78 4.54 7.62
N GLY A 137 1.91 4.49 6.60
CA GLY A 137 0.57 3.90 6.68
C GLY A 137 0.57 2.38 6.93
N LEU A 138 1.68 1.69 6.66
CA LEU A 138 1.85 0.27 6.96
C LEU A 138 2.22 -0.01 8.42
N LEU A 139 2.54 1.03 9.20
CA LEU A 139 2.87 0.86 10.61
C LEU A 139 1.58 0.72 11.44
N PRO A 140 1.61 -0.10 12.51
CA PRO A 140 0.48 -0.19 13.41
C PRO A 140 0.30 1.12 14.18
N GLY A 141 -0.88 1.71 14.05
CA GLY A 141 -1.25 2.96 14.69
C GLY A 141 -0.61 4.19 14.06
N LEU A 142 -1.15 5.36 14.42
CA LEU A 142 -0.70 6.63 13.88
C LEU A 142 0.55 7.15 14.60
N ASP A 143 1.66 7.32 13.88
CA ASP A 143 2.86 8.00 14.38
C ASP A 143 2.70 9.52 14.26
N ILE A 144 2.34 10.14 15.39
CA ILE A 144 2.07 11.59 15.49
C ILE A 144 3.30 12.42 15.15
N ALA A 145 4.47 12.04 15.66
CA ALA A 145 5.70 12.81 15.43
C ALA A 145 6.07 12.80 13.94
N PHE A 146 5.95 11.64 13.29
CA PHE A 146 6.17 11.54 11.85
C PHE A 146 5.14 12.35 11.06
N ALA A 147 3.84 12.21 11.36
CA ALA A 147 2.78 12.91 10.64
C ALA A 147 2.92 14.44 10.76
N THR A 148 3.20 14.97 11.97
CA THR A 148 3.47 16.40 12.18
C THR A 148 4.64 16.87 11.31
N LYS A 149 5.76 16.12 11.30
CA LYS A 149 6.91 16.48 10.47
C LYS A 149 6.56 16.54 8.97
N MET A 150 5.74 15.60 8.47
CA MET A 150 5.35 15.57 7.05
C MET A 150 4.33 16.66 6.69
N LEU A 151 3.48 17.08 7.65
CA LEU A 151 2.61 18.24 7.49
C LEU A 151 3.39 19.57 7.41
N ASP A 152 4.64 19.61 7.89
CA ASP A 152 5.52 20.78 7.80
C ASP A 152 6.48 20.69 6.59
N ASP A 153 6.39 19.66 5.74
CA ASP A 153 7.24 19.53 4.55
C ASP A 153 7.05 20.74 3.62
N PRO A 154 8.12 21.30 3.02
CA PRO A 154 7.99 22.42 2.09
C PRO A 154 7.14 22.09 0.86
N SER A 155 7.10 20.82 0.43
CA SER A 155 6.34 20.40 -0.74
C SER A 155 4.87 20.19 -0.40
N PRO A 156 3.93 20.87 -1.09
CA PRO A 156 2.50 20.63 -0.91
C PRO A 156 2.11 19.17 -1.22
N LYS A 157 2.85 18.47 -2.09
CA LYS A 157 2.58 17.06 -2.40
C LYS A 157 2.79 16.14 -1.19
N VAL A 158 3.85 16.38 -0.41
CA VAL A 158 4.14 15.59 0.80
C VAL A 158 3.12 15.92 1.89
N ARG A 159 2.75 17.20 2.04
CA ARG A 159 1.69 17.60 2.96
C ARG A 159 0.33 16.96 2.62
N SER A 160 -0.06 16.94 1.34
CA SER A 160 -1.25 16.21 0.89
C SER A 160 -1.18 14.73 1.24
N ALA A 161 -0.06 14.05 0.98
CA ALA A 161 0.09 12.64 1.36
C ALA A 161 -0.05 12.45 2.89
N ALA A 162 0.50 13.36 3.70
CA ALA A 162 0.37 13.30 5.16
C ALA A 162 -1.08 13.48 5.63
N ILE A 163 -1.87 14.26 4.90
CA ILE A 163 -3.31 14.40 5.16
C ILE A 163 -4.04 13.10 4.84
N ASP A 164 -3.72 12.45 3.72
CA ASP A 164 -4.29 11.15 3.34
C ASP A 164 -3.97 10.07 4.40
N LEU A 165 -2.74 10.06 4.92
CA LEU A 165 -2.35 9.20 6.05
C LEU A 165 -3.20 9.47 7.30
N LEU A 166 -3.42 10.74 7.64
CA LEU A 166 -4.22 11.13 8.81
C LEU A 166 -5.70 10.81 8.64
N GLU A 167 -6.23 10.86 7.42
CA GLU A 167 -7.61 10.46 7.11
C GLU A 167 -7.84 8.97 7.41
N GLN A 168 -6.82 8.13 7.25
CA GLN A 168 -6.90 6.69 7.50
C GLN A 168 -6.76 6.31 8.98
N ALA A 169 -6.65 7.30 9.89
CA ALA A 169 -6.50 7.04 11.31
C ALA A 169 -7.65 6.20 11.89
N ASP A 170 -7.27 5.14 12.60
CA ASP A 170 -8.20 4.26 13.31
C ASP A 170 -8.95 4.99 14.44
N SER A 171 -9.84 4.28 15.13
CA SER A 171 -10.63 4.86 16.22
C SER A 171 -9.78 5.46 17.36
N VAL A 172 -8.57 4.95 17.60
CA VAL A 172 -7.67 5.39 18.68
C VAL A 172 -6.94 6.67 18.26
N GLY A 173 -6.39 6.69 17.03
CA GLY A 173 -5.64 7.83 16.49
C GLY A 173 -6.51 8.98 15.96
N ARG A 174 -7.81 8.75 15.71
CA ARG A 174 -8.72 9.71 15.06
C ARG A 174 -8.82 11.07 15.75
N ALA A 175 -8.89 11.08 17.09
CA ALA A 175 -9.03 12.34 17.83
C ALA A 175 -7.81 13.25 17.61
N GLU A 176 -6.63 12.64 17.62
CA GLU A 176 -5.38 13.32 17.40
C GLU A 176 -5.17 13.71 15.93
N ALA A 177 -5.56 12.85 14.98
CA ALA A 177 -5.57 13.20 13.57
C ALA A 177 -6.45 14.42 13.27
N LEU A 178 -7.66 14.48 13.84
CA LEU A 178 -8.54 15.64 13.72
C LEU A 178 -7.93 16.91 14.33
N ARG A 179 -7.21 16.79 15.46
CA ARG A 179 -6.50 17.92 16.07
C ARG A 179 -5.42 18.45 15.13
N LEU A 180 -4.53 17.58 14.65
CA LEU A 180 -3.45 17.96 13.73
C LEU A 180 -3.97 18.61 12.45
N LEU A 181 -5.03 18.06 11.84
CA LEU A 181 -5.62 18.61 10.62
C LEU A 181 -6.20 20.02 10.85
N ARG A 182 -6.87 20.24 11.99
CA ARG A 182 -7.42 21.57 12.34
C ARG A 182 -6.33 22.59 12.62
N ASP A 183 -5.26 22.17 13.30
CA ASP A 183 -4.11 23.03 13.56
C ASP A 183 -3.42 23.42 12.25
N ARG A 184 -3.18 22.43 11.36
CA ARG A 184 -2.59 22.69 10.04
C ARG A 184 -3.47 23.61 9.18
N LEU A 185 -4.80 23.48 9.25
CA LEU A 185 -5.72 24.33 8.49
C LEU A 185 -5.55 25.83 8.79
N GLN A 186 -5.15 26.19 10.01
CA GLN A 186 -4.90 27.59 10.39
C GLN A 186 -3.65 28.18 9.73
N LEU A 187 -2.70 27.32 9.34
CA LEU A 187 -1.38 27.70 8.84
C LEU A 187 -1.20 27.43 7.35
N GLU A 188 -2.06 26.60 6.74
CA GLU A 188 -1.89 26.19 5.36
C GLU A 188 -2.35 27.27 4.38
N GLU A 189 -1.44 27.71 3.54
CA GLU A 189 -1.70 28.70 2.50
C GLU A 189 -2.04 28.05 1.15
N HIS A 190 -1.57 26.82 0.90
CA HIS A 190 -1.74 26.18 -0.40
C HIS A 190 -3.17 25.67 -0.60
N THR A 191 -3.90 26.28 -1.54
CA THR A 191 -5.33 26.03 -1.79
C THR A 191 -5.69 24.54 -1.91
N ARG A 192 -4.90 23.75 -2.67
CA ARG A 192 -5.16 22.31 -2.80
C ARG A 192 -5.03 21.57 -1.49
N VAL A 193 -4.00 21.87 -0.70
CA VAL A 193 -3.74 21.20 0.58
C VAL A 193 -4.86 21.56 1.57
N ARG A 194 -5.35 22.81 1.56
CA ARG A 194 -6.53 23.20 2.35
C ARG A 194 -7.77 22.39 1.97
N SER A 195 -8.01 22.18 0.69
CA SER A 195 -9.13 21.34 0.22
C SER A 195 -8.99 19.90 0.72
N ASP A 196 -7.79 19.32 0.63
CA ASP A 196 -7.50 17.97 1.14
C ASP A 196 -7.76 17.90 2.66
N ILE A 197 -7.33 18.91 3.43
CA ILE A 197 -7.61 18.99 4.88
C ILE A 197 -9.11 19.02 5.15
N TYR A 198 -9.88 19.85 4.44
CA TYR A 198 -11.33 19.91 4.61
C TYR A 198 -12.00 18.58 4.32
N PHE A 199 -11.56 17.88 3.27
CA PHE A 199 -12.06 16.56 2.91
C PHE A 199 -11.78 15.55 4.03
N ALA A 200 -10.53 15.45 4.49
CA ALA A 200 -10.11 14.54 5.56
C ALA A 200 -10.85 14.82 6.89
N VAL A 201 -10.99 16.10 7.29
CA VAL A 201 -11.77 16.48 8.48
C VAL A 201 -13.23 16.05 8.34
N GLY A 202 -13.83 16.26 7.17
CA GLY A 202 -15.19 15.82 6.88
C GLY A 202 -15.35 14.31 6.96
N SER A 203 -14.41 13.57 6.37
CA SER A 203 -14.35 12.10 6.36
C SER A 203 -14.28 11.54 7.79
N LEU A 204 -13.29 11.98 8.57
CA LEU A 204 -13.09 11.56 9.97
C LEU A 204 -14.27 11.93 10.88
N THR A 205 -14.92 13.07 10.63
CA THR A 205 -16.10 13.50 11.41
C THR A 205 -17.33 12.66 11.08
N ARG A 206 -17.53 12.27 9.82
CA ARG A 206 -18.63 11.39 9.41
C ARG A 206 -18.42 9.95 9.87
N ALA A 207 -17.19 9.46 9.88
CA ALA A 207 -16.86 8.13 10.41
C ALA A 207 -17.23 7.95 11.90
N ARG A 208 -17.39 9.05 12.65
CA ARG A 208 -17.94 9.05 14.02
C ARG A 208 -19.46 8.84 14.07
N ARG A 209 -20.18 9.11 12.99
CA ARG A 209 -21.65 9.12 12.91
C ARG A 209 -22.24 7.84 12.31
N SER A 210 -21.44 6.89 11.82
CA SER A 210 -21.96 5.56 11.42
C SER A 210 -22.53 4.88 12.67
N PRO A 211 -23.85 4.68 12.74
CA PRO A 211 -24.44 3.97 13.86
C PRO A 211 -24.05 2.50 13.69
N ALA A 212 -23.43 1.92 14.72
CA ALA A 212 -23.84 0.56 15.08
C ALA A 212 -25.34 0.66 15.35
N THR A 213 -26.12 0.24 14.37
CA THR A 213 -27.55 -0.09 14.41
C THR A 213 -28.30 0.50 15.60
N VAL A 214 -28.70 1.77 15.49
CA VAL A 214 -29.87 2.26 16.23
C VAL A 214 -31.08 1.62 15.55
N ALA A 215 -31.35 0.37 15.88
CA ALA A 215 -32.65 -0.27 15.67
C ALA A 215 -33.30 -0.43 17.05
N GLY A 216 -33.64 0.71 17.64
CA GLY A 216 -34.66 0.80 18.66
C GLY A 216 -35.86 1.50 18.03
N SER A 217 -36.89 0.74 17.70
CA SER A 217 -38.27 1.14 17.98
C SER A 217 -39.14 -0.10 17.83
N ASP A 218 -39.41 -0.73 18.97
CA ASP A 218 -40.62 -1.50 19.19
C ASP A 218 -41.82 -0.74 18.64
N ARG A 219 -42.39 -1.26 17.56
CA ARG A 219 -43.82 -1.09 17.25
C ARG A 219 -44.43 -2.48 17.42
N GLU A 220 -44.98 -2.71 18.60
CA GLU A 220 -46.05 -3.69 18.76
C GLU A 220 -47.26 -3.19 17.96
N ASP A 221 -47.51 -3.83 16.81
CA ASP A 221 -48.85 -3.82 16.22
C ASP A 221 -49.63 -4.99 16.84
N PRO A 222 -50.80 -4.74 17.47
CA PRO A 222 -51.62 -5.81 18.02
C PRO A 222 -52.27 -6.61 16.88
N ASN A 223 -52.14 -7.94 16.96
CA ASN A 223 -52.76 -8.92 16.06
C ASN A 223 -54.30 -8.83 16.13
N PRO A 224 -55.02 -8.65 15.00
CA PRO A 224 -56.48 -8.52 15.02
C PRO A 224 -57.27 -9.85 14.96
N ASP A 225 -56.63 -11.02 14.94
CA ASP A 225 -57.33 -12.32 14.77
C ASP A 225 -57.40 -13.17 16.05
N GLU A 226 -58.03 -12.63 17.10
CA GLU A 226 -58.68 -13.45 18.13
C GLU A 226 -60.18 -13.12 18.20
N ARG A 227 -60.94 -13.69 17.26
CA ARG A 227 -62.38 -13.96 17.38
C ARG A 227 -62.75 -15.28 16.69
#